data_AF-A0A7X9HIF5-F1
#
_entry.id   AF-A0A7X9HIF5-F1
#
_cell.length_a   1.000
_cell.length_b   1.000
_cell.length_c   1.000
_cell.angle_alpha   90.00
_cell.angle_beta   90.00
_cell.angle_gamma   90.00
#
_symmetry.space_group_name_H-M   'P 1'
#
loop_
_entity.id
_entity.type
_entity.pdbx_description
1 polymer ?
#
loop_
_entity_poly.entity_id
_entity_poly.type
_entity_poly.pdbx_seq_one_letter_code
_entity_poly.pdbx_strand_id
1 'polypeptide(L)'
;MLNSFKIIMVLLFIAVLPAQGQEQQKADSLQKKISKVEEDVQALKKIQFTGYLQTQFQLAEREGIASFAGGNFPENSQSRFQIRRGRVKLTWSGNLSKFVTQIDITEKGIAPKDVYLQFTDPWLRTIELTAGLFNRPFGNEITMSSSVRESPERARIYQTLFPNERDAGIMLSVHPGSHSGLHWFKADAGFFNGTGIAADFDSHKDFIGRLSFTKENAGAFSGLTLGFSYYHGFWQSGTGKYYKSLAKTNDGFRVFLPDSTGDLHSARRSYYGINGQVSVKTALGTTLV
;
A
#
# COMPACT_ATOMS: atom_id res chain seq x y z
N MET A 1 85.11 40.08 -3.83
CA MET A 1 84.54 38.86 -4.45
C MET A 1 83.04 38.85 -4.18
N LEU A 2 82.28 38.88 -5.28
CA LEU A 2 80.85 38.63 -5.51
C LEU A 2 79.79 39.02 -4.46
N ASN A 3 79.05 40.07 -4.82
CA ASN A 3 77.84 40.57 -4.17
C ASN A 3 76.59 40.23 -5.02
N SER A 4 76.44 38.99 -5.48
CA SER A 4 75.57 38.66 -6.63
C SER A 4 74.58 37.50 -6.43
N PHE A 5 74.24 37.12 -5.18
CA PHE A 5 73.43 35.92 -4.94
C PHE A 5 71.96 36.16 -4.53
N LYS A 6 71.44 37.40 -4.58
CA LYS A 6 70.10 37.72 -4.07
C LYS A 6 68.98 37.85 -5.12
N ILE A 7 69.25 37.67 -6.42
CA ILE A 7 68.27 37.95 -7.48
C ILE A 7 67.58 36.71 -8.08
N ILE A 8 68.09 35.50 -7.82
CA ILE A 8 67.56 34.28 -8.49
C ILE A 8 66.38 33.62 -7.76
N MET A 9 66.13 33.96 -6.48
CA MET A 9 65.04 33.32 -5.71
C MET A 9 63.64 33.95 -5.95
N VAL A 10 63.56 35.12 -6.60
CA VAL A 10 62.28 35.81 -6.86
C VAL A 10 61.65 35.39 -8.20
N LEU A 11 62.43 34.88 -9.15
CA LEU A 11 61.93 34.44 -10.46
C LEU A 11 61.31 33.03 -10.46
N LEU A 12 61.61 32.18 -9.47
CA LEU A 12 60.98 30.85 -9.33
C LEU A 12 59.58 30.90 -8.69
N PHE A 13 59.22 31.99 -8.01
CA PHE A 13 57.92 32.10 -7.34
C PHE A 13 56.78 32.51 -8.29
N ILE A 14 57.10 33.10 -9.44
CA ILE A 14 56.10 33.61 -10.39
C ILE A 14 55.59 32.51 -11.33
N ALA A 15 56.38 31.46 -11.58
CA ALA A 15 55.98 30.34 -12.45
C ALA A 15 55.12 29.27 -11.75
N VAL A 16 55.08 29.24 -10.41
CA VAL A 16 54.30 28.26 -9.62
C VAL A 16 52.84 28.71 -9.44
N LEU A 17 52.57 30.02 -9.45
CA LEU A 17 51.23 30.60 -9.30
C LEU A 17 50.23 30.22 -10.40
N PRO A 18 50.56 30.24 -11.72
CA PRO A 18 49.60 29.86 -12.74
C PRO A 18 49.31 28.34 -12.77
N ALA A 19 50.27 27.51 -12.35
CA ALA A 19 50.11 26.06 -12.28
C ALA A 19 49.18 25.65 -11.12
N GLN A 20 49.35 26.25 -9.94
CA GLN A 20 48.46 26.05 -8.80
C GLN A 20 47.04 26.56 -9.09
N GLY A 21 46.89 27.71 -9.77
CA GLY A 21 45.58 28.24 -10.16
C GLY A 21 44.82 27.34 -11.15
N GLN A 22 45.50 26.66 -12.07
CA GLN A 22 44.87 25.71 -13.00
C GLN A 22 44.47 24.39 -12.32
N GLU A 23 45.26 23.88 -11.38
CA GLU A 23 44.89 22.71 -10.58
C GLU A 23 43.76 23.00 -9.59
N GLN A 24 43.76 24.16 -8.94
CA GLN A 24 42.65 24.59 -8.07
C GLN A 24 41.36 24.83 -8.84
N GLN A 25 41.41 25.47 -10.02
CA GLN A 25 40.21 25.62 -10.86
C GLN A 25 39.68 24.26 -11.35
N LYS A 26 40.57 23.32 -11.70
CA LYS A 26 40.16 21.95 -12.04
C LYS A 26 39.57 21.22 -10.84
N ALA A 27 40.18 21.32 -9.66
CA ALA A 27 39.69 20.74 -8.41
C ALA A 27 38.31 21.31 -8.01
N ASP A 28 38.13 22.63 -8.07
CA ASP A 28 36.86 23.31 -7.81
C ASP A 28 35.78 22.89 -8.83
N SER A 29 36.16 22.72 -10.10
CA SER A 29 35.23 22.25 -11.14
C SER A 29 34.83 20.78 -10.95
N LEU A 30 35.75 19.94 -10.47
CA LEU A 30 35.50 18.54 -10.12
C LEU A 30 34.62 18.44 -8.89
N GLN A 31 34.87 19.26 -7.86
CA GLN A 31 34.07 19.28 -6.65
C GLN A 31 32.64 19.73 -6.94
N LYS A 32 32.45 20.76 -7.79
CA LYS A 32 31.12 21.15 -8.29
C LYS A 32 30.42 20.02 -9.05
N LYS A 33 31.14 19.25 -9.87
CA LYS A 33 30.57 18.08 -10.57
C LYS A 33 30.18 16.98 -9.60
N ILE A 34 31.01 16.69 -8.60
CA ILE A 34 30.73 15.69 -7.57
C ILE A 34 29.51 16.09 -6.74
N SER A 35 29.43 17.33 -6.26
CA SER A 35 28.26 17.82 -5.51
C SER A 35 26.98 17.75 -6.34
N LYS A 36 27.04 18.09 -7.63
CA LYS A 36 25.89 17.96 -8.54
C LYS A 36 25.47 16.49 -8.72
N VAL A 37 26.44 15.58 -8.89
CA VAL A 37 26.16 14.14 -8.98
C VAL A 37 25.58 13.61 -7.66
N GLU A 38 26.06 14.07 -6.51
CA GLU A 38 25.51 13.71 -5.21
C GLU A 38 24.07 14.20 -5.04
N GLU A 39 23.75 15.43 -5.45
CA GLU A 39 22.40 15.97 -5.49
C GLU A 39 21.49 15.14 -6.41
N ASP A 40 21.94 14.82 -7.61
CA ASP A 40 21.21 13.99 -8.58
C ASP A 40 20.97 12.58 -8.02
N VAL A 41 21.99 11.96 -7.40
CA VAL A 41 21.88 10.65 -6.75
C VAL A 41 20.92 10.70 -5.56
N GLN A 42 20.94 11.76 -4.75
CA GLN A 42 20.00 11.94 -3.65
C GLN A 42 18.56 12.14 -4.15
N ALA A 43 18.37 12.86 -5.26
CA ALA A 43 17.06 13.01 -5.89
C ALA A 43 16.55 11.65 -6.42
N LEU A 44 17.42 10.87 -7.07
CA LEU A 44 17.08 9.54 -7.58
C LEU A 44 16.77 8.55 -6.45
N LYS A 45 17.50 8.60 -5.32
CA LYS A 45 17.23 7.75 -4.14
C LYS A 45 15.83 7.95 -3.56
N LYS A 46 15.20 9.10 -3.77
CA LYS A 46 13.81 9.36 -3.36
C LYS A 46 12.80 8.59 -4.20
N ILE A 47 13.17 8.17 -5.41
CA ILE A 47 12.30 7.45 -6.33
C ILE A 47 12.64 5.97 -6.29
N GLN A 48 11.67 5.15 -5.91
CA GLN A 48 11.77 3.69 -5.92
C GLN A 48 10.81 3.13 -6.96
N PHE A 49 11.38 2.43 -7.94
CA PHE A 49 10.63 1.65 -8.91
C PHE A 49 10.75 0.17 -8.53
N THR A 50 9.60 -0.48 -8.33
CA THR A 50 9.54 -1.90 -8.02
C THR A 50 8.44 -2.54 -8.84
N GLY A 51 8.59 -3.82 -9.14
CA GLY A 51 7.55 -4.56 -9.83
C GLY A 51 7.76 -6.06 -9.66
N TYR A 52 6.69 -6.81 -9.87
CA TYR A 52 6.77 -8.26 -9.92
C TYR A 52 5.66 -8.81 -10.81
N LEU A 53 5.98 -9.96 -11.42
CA LEU A 53 5.08 -10.71 -12.26
C LEU A 53 4.75 -12.03 -11.58
N GLN A 54 3.46 -12.35 -11.49
CA GLN A 54 2.97 -13.61 -10.96
C GLN A 54 2.09 -14.29 -12.00
N THR A 55 2.62 -15.36 -12.59
CA THR A 55 1.90 -16.25 -13.50
C THR A 55 1.35 -17.45 -12.74
N GLN A 56 0.20 -17.96 -13.16
CA GLN A 56 -0.45 -19.12 -12.58
C GLN A 56 -0.96 -20.03 -13.69
N PHE A 57 -0.86 -21.34 -13.47
CA PHE A 57 -1.63 -22.33 -14.21
C PHE A 57 -2.76 -22.81 -13.30
N GLN A 58 -3.99 -22.79 -13.82
CA GLN A 58 -5.17 -23.22 -13.09
C GLN A 58 -5.86 -24.34 -13.85
N LEU A 59 -6.25 -25.38 -13.13
CA LEU A 59 -7.05 -26.50 -13.62
C LEU A 59 -8.34 -26.57 -12.80
N ALA A 60 -9.46 -26.51 -13.47
CA ALA A 60 -10.79 -26.64 -12.91
C ALA A 60 -11.30 -28.08 -13.08
N GLU A 61 -12.26 -28.46 -12.24
CA GLU A 61 -12.95 -29.74 -12.34
C GLU A 61 -13.83 -29.83 -13.59
N ARG A 62 -14.38 -28.70 -14.04
CA ARG A 62 -15.26 -28.61 -15.22
C ARG A 62 -15.05 -27.29 -15.97
N GLU A 63 -15.34 -27.33 -17.26
CA GLU A 63 -15.37 -26.14 -18.11
C GLU A 63 -16.44 -25.14 -17.63
N GLY A 64 -16.19 -23.84 -17.81
CA GLY A 64 -17.16 -22.79 -17.45
C GLY A 64 -17.38 -22.57 -15.95
N ILE A 65 -16.62 -23.22 -15.06
CA ILE A 65 -16.87 -23.11 -13.62
C ILE A 65 -16.63 -21.69 -13.08
N ALA A 66 -17.50 -21.28 -12.14
CA ALA A 66 -17.29 -20.05 -11.39
C ALA A 66 -16.08 -20.21 -10.46
N SER A 67 -15.19 -19.20 -10.44
CA SER A 67 -14.02 -19.19 -9.56
C SER A 67 -14.13 -18.05 -8.57
N PHE A 68 -13.71 -18.31 -7.32
CA PHE A 68 -13.63 -17.29 -6.27
C PHE A 68 -12.54 -16.23 -6.56
N ALA A 69 -11.42 -16.64 -7.16
CA ALA A 69 -10.28 -15.76 -7.42
C ALA A 69 -9.76 -15.93 -8.86
N GLY A 70 -9.34 -14.83 -9.48
CA GLY A 70 -8.86 -14.83 -10.87
C GLY A 70 -9.98 -14.73 -11.93
N GLY A 71 -11.25 -14.82 -11.53
CA GLY A 71 -12.44 -14.76 -12.40
C GLY A 71 -12.83 -16.13 -12.98
N ASN A 72 -14.02 -16.22 -13.56
CA ASN A 72 -14.59 -17.49 -14.01
C ASN A 72 -13.79 -18.12 -15.16
N PHE A 73 -13.87 -19.45 -15.27
CA PHE A 73 -13.34 -20.15 -16.43
C PHE A 73 -14.24 -19.89 -17.64
N PRO A 74 -13.67 -19.76 -18.85
CA PRO A 74 -14.46 -19.72 -20.08
C PRO A 74 -15.32 -20.97 -20.24
N GLU A 75 -16.46 -20.85 -20.92
CA GLU A 75 -17.45 -21.94 -21.08
C GLU A 75 -16.85 -23.25 -21.62
N ASN A 76 -15.85 -23.16 -22.50
CA ASN A 76 -15.22 -24.30 -23.17
C ASN A 76 -13.77 -24.54 -22.71
N SER A 77 -13.43 -24.14 -21.49
CA SER A 77 -12.06 -24.26 -20.98
C SER A 77 -12.04 -24.67 -19.52
N GLN A 78 -11.38 -25.79 -19.24
CA GLN A 78 -11.12 -26.30 -17.89
C GLN A 78 -9.72 -25.97 -17.38
N SER A 79 -8.83 -25.45 -18.23
CA SER A 79 -7.47 -25.10 -17.85
C SER A 79 -7.02 -23.79 -18.49
N ARG A 80 -6.32 -22.94 -17.73
CA ARG A 80 -5.77 -21.69 -18.28
C ARG A 80 -4.43 -21.34 -17.64
N PHE A 81 -3.59 -20.70 -18.45
CA PHE A 81 -2.53 -19.84 -17.94
C PHE A 81 -3.10 -18.46 -17.70
N GLN A 82 -2.73 -17.84 -16.59
CA GLN A 82 -3.18 -16.52 -16.22
C GLN A 82 -2.05 -15.70 -15.62
N ILE A 83 -1.90 -14.45 -16.03
CA ILE A 83 -1.19 -13.43 -15.27
C ILE A 83 -2.08 -12.96 -14.12
N ARG A 84 -1.80 -13.45 -12.91
CA ARG A 84 -2.61 -13.14 -11.71
C ARG A 84 -2.34 -11.75 -11.17
N ARG A 85 -1.07 -11.30 -11.24
CA ARG A 85 -0.60 -9.97 -10.79
C ARG A 85 0.59 -9.56 -11.66
N GLY A 86 0.45 -8.46 -12.38
CA GLY A 86 1.54 -7.82 -13.12
C GLY A 86 1.74 -6.43 -12.56
N ARG A 87 2.37 -6.34 -11.38
CA ARG A 87 2.37 -5.09 -10.61
C ARG A 87 3.61 -4.28 -10.91
N VAL A 88 3.38 -2.99 -11.18
CA VAL A 88 4.41 -1.98 -11.27
C VAL A 88 4.09 -0.90 -10.27
N LYS A 89 5.05 -0.58 -9.40
CA LYS A 89 4.93 0.37 -8.30
C LYS A 89 6.03 1.40 -8.38
N LEU A 90 5.63 2.67 -8.44
CA LEU A 90 6.47 3.83 -8.25
C LEU A 90 6.19 4.40 -6.87
N THR A 91 7.22 4.63 -6.08
CA THR A 91 7.15 5.30 -4.79
C THR A 91 8.12 6.45 -4.79
N TRP A 92 7.62 7.66 -4.53
CA TRP A 92 8.45 8.80 -4.22
C TRP A 92 8.38 9.07 -2.72
N SER A 93 9.55 9.16 -2.07
CA SER A 93 9.67 9.35 -0.62
C SER A 93 10.49 10.61 -0.34
N GLY A 94 9.80 11.67 0.08
CA GLY A 94 10.38 12.84 0.71
C GLY A 94 10.60 12.65 2.21
N ASN A 95 11.00 13.71 2.91
CA ASN A 95 11.23 13.66 4.37
C ASN A 95 9.92 13.60 5.17
N LEU A 96 8.87 14.27 4.67
CA LEU A 96 7.57 14.40 5.35
C LEU A 96 6.40 14.00 4.45
N SER A 97 6.67 13.63 3.20
CA SER A 97 5.64 13.33 2.23
C SER A 97 6.06 12.13 1.41
N LYS A 98 5.07 11.32 1.04
CA LYS A 98 5.25 10.13 0.24
C LYS A 98 4.14 10.05 -0.78
N PHE A 99 4.50 9.72 -2.00
CA PHE A 99 3.56 9.47 -3.09
C PHE A 99 3.76 8.04 -3.58
N VAL A 100 2.67 7.30 -3.71
CA VAL A 100 2.69 5.93 -4.19
C VAL A 100 1.70 5.79 -5.31
N THR A 101 2.18 5.29 -6.45
CA THR A 101 1.33 4.81 -7.53
C THR A 101 1.69 3.37 -7.89
N GLN A 102 0.69 2.53 -8.02
CA GLN A 102 0.82 1.13 -8.38
C GLN A 102 -0.27 0.76 -9.37
N ILE A 103 0.14 0.18 -10.48
CA ILE A 103 -0.75 -0.36 -11.51
C ILE A 103 -0.65 -1.89 -11.53
N ASP A 104 -1.76 -2.53 -11.90
CA ASP A 104 -1.83 -3.98 -12.12
C ASP A 104 -2.18 -4.23 -13.58
N ILE A 105 -1.27 -4.92 -14.26
CA ILE A 105 -1.34 -5.26 -15.68
C ILE A 105 -1.65 -6.75 -15.77
N THR A 106 -2.82 -7.08 -16.31
CA THR A 106 -3.27 -8.46 -16.50
C THR A 106 -3.89 -8.62 -17.88
N GLU A 107 -4.23 -9.85 -18.27
CA GLU A 107 -4.97 -10.14 -19.50
C GLU A 107 -6.31 -9.40 -19.61
N LYS A 108 -6.89 -8.99 -18.47
CA LYS A 108 -8.15 -8.24 -18.41
C LYS A 108 -7.98 -6.74 -18.61
N GLY A 109 -6.74 -6.26 -18.72
CA GLY A 109 -6.40 -4.85 -18.86
C GLY A 109 -5.55 -4.30 -17.72
N ILE A 110 -5.47 -2.98 -17.69
CA ILE A 110 -4.65 -2.20 -16.74
C ILE A 110 -5.61 -1.52 -15.76
N ALA A 111 -5.35 -1.69 -14.46
CA ALA A 111 -6.12 -1.03 -13.42
C ALA A 111 -5.21 -0.40 -12.35
N PRO A 112 -5.56 0.78 -11.82
CA PRO A 112 -4.88 1.32 -10.66
C PRO A 112 -5.16 0.44 -9.43
N LYS A 113 -4.13 0.21 -8.62
CA LYS A 113 -4.23 -0.48 -7.33
C LYS A 113 -4.00 0.48 -6.18
N ASP A 114 -2.88 1.18 -6.18
CA ASP A 114 -2.58 2.16 -5.13
C ASP A 114 -2.29 3.49 -5.81
N VAL A 115 -2.96 4.56 -5.42
CA VAL A 115 -2.69 5.92 -5.89
C VAL A 115 -2.98 6.86 -4.74
N TYR A 116 -1.98 7.18 -3.93
CA TYR A 116 -2.19 7.97 -2.72
C TYR A 116 -1.01 8.87 -2.39
N LEU A 117 -1.33 9.92 -1.64
CA LEU A 117 -0.39 10.80 -0.96
C LEU A 117 -0.44 10.50 0.53
N GLN A 118 0.71 10.57 1.17
CA GLN A 118 0.86 10.41 2.61
C GLN A 118 1.71 11.56 3.13
N PHE A 119 1.26 12.21 4.19
CA PHE A 119 1.96 13.28 4.88
C PHE A 119 2.22 12.88 6.32
N THR A 120 3.47 12.97 6.74
CA THR A 120 3.90 12.68 8.11
C THR A 120 4.10 13.98 8.86
N ASP A 121 3.66 14.04 10.11
CA ASP A 121 3.82 15.23 10.93
C ASP A 121 5.32 15.56 11.15
N PRO A 122 5.72 16.84 11.08
CA PRO A 122 7.13 17.22 11.15
C PRO A 122 7.74 17.17 12.55
N TRP A 123 6.92 17.21 13.60
CA TRP A 123 7.39 17.40 14.98
C TRP A 123 7.69 16.08 15.68
N LEU A 124 6.71 15.18 15.69
CA LEU A 124 6.71 13.90 16.40
C LEU A 124 6.90 12.71 15.46
N ARG A 125 6.69 12.89 14.15
CA ARG A 125 6.80 11.84 13.11
C ARG A 125 6.04 10.56 13.49
N THR A 126 4.87 10.75 14.10
CA THR A 126 4.03 9.71 14.70
C THR A 126 2.67 9.65 14.03
N ILE A 127 2.20 10.78 13.51
CA ILE A 127 0.92 10.94 12.85
C ILE A 127 1.15 11.00 11.35
N GLU A 128 0.40 10.18 10.62
CA GLU A 128 0.43 10.13 9.16
C GLU A 128 -0.98 10.33 8.60
N LEU A 129 -1.14 11.30 7.72
CA LEU A 129 -2.37 11.52 6.97
C LEU A 129 -2.21 10.94 5.56
N THR A 130 -3.05 9.97 5.21
CA THR A 130 -3.07 9.33 3.89
C THR A 130 -4.34 9.68 3.15
N ALA A 131 -4.25 10.07 1.89
CA ALA A 131 -5.39 10.40 1.03
C ALA A 131 -5.22 9.84 -0.38
N GLY A 132 -6.28 9.23 -0.92
CA GLY A 132 -6.30 8.64 -2.25
C GLY A 132 -6.86 7.21 -2.25
N LEU A 133 -6.42 6.40 -3.21
CA LEU A 133 -6.77 4.99 -3.35
C LEU A 133 -5.72 4.10 -2.67
N PHE A 134 -6.09 3.42 -1.59
CA PHE A 134 -5.19 2.55 -0.83
C PHE A 134 -5.96 1.44 -0.10
N ASN A 135 -5.24 0.50 0.55
CA ASN A 135 -5.84 -0.60 1.28
C ASN A 135 -6.70 -0.10 2.46
N ARG A 136 -7.89 -0.69 2.64
CA ARG A 136 -8.75 -0.43 3.80
C ARG A 136 -8.05 -0.90 5.09
N PRO A 137 -8.06 -0.12 6.19
CA PRO A 137 -7.43 -0.51 7.45
C PRO A 137 -8.31 -1.50 8.21
N PHE A 138 -8.44 -2.74 7.72
CA PHE A 138 -9.24 -3.78 8.35
C PHE A 138 -8.53 -5.14 8.34
N GLY A 139 -8.25 -5.68 9.53
CA GLY A 139 -7.49 -6.92 9.69
C GLY A 139 -6.02 -6.80 9.30
N ASN A 140 -5.20 -7.78 9.70
CA ASN A 140 -3.78 -7.81 9.33
C ASN A 140 -3.58 -8.13 7.84
N GLU A 141 -4.36 -9.07 7.32
CA GLU A 141 -4.11 -9.64 6.00
C GLU A 141 -4.31 -8.64 4.86
N ILE A 142 -5.28 -7.72 4.97
CA ILE A 142 -5.51 -6.67 3.97
C ILE A 142 -4.31 -5.73 3.90
N THR A 143 -3.84 -5.27 5.06
CA THR A 143 -2.73 -4.31 5.16
C THR A 143 -1.36 -4.92 4.84
N MET A 144 -1.24 -6.25 4.95
CA MET A 144 -0.01 -6.97 4.65
C MET A 144 0.31 -6.95 3.15
N SER A 145 1.57 -6.66 2.83
CA SER A 145 2.06 -6.73 1.45
C SER A 145 1.86 -8.13 0.88
N SER A 146 1.50 -8.21 -0.40
CA SER A 146 1.36 -9.47 -1.11
C SER A 146 2.69 -10.20 -1.32
N SER A 147 3.82 -9.50 -1.25
CA SER A 147 5.15 -10.11 -1.43
C SER A 147 5.61 -10.94 -0.23
N VAL A 148 5.05 -10.70 0.96
CA VAL A 148 5.42 -11.36 2.22
C VAL A 148 4.31 -12.30 2.71
N ARG A 149 3.28 -12.53 1.90
CA ARG A 149 2.16 -13.39 2.26
C ARG A 149 2.55 -14.84 2.02
N GLU A 150 2.26 -15.69 3.00
CA GLU A 150 2.47 -17.14 2.89
C GLU A 150 1.51 -17.79 1.89
N SER A 151 0.26 -17.34 1.84
CA SER A 151 -0.74 -17.84 0.92
C SER A 151 -0.74 -17.09 -0.43
N PRO A 152 -0.92 -17.80 -1.57
CA PRO A 152 -1.04 -17.15 -2.88
C PRO A 152 -2.21 -16.16 -2.99
N GLU A 153 -3.28 -16.43 -2.25
CA GLU A 153 -4.51 -15.64 -2.19
C GLU A 153 -4.90 -15.36 -0.75
N ARG A 154 -5.70 -14.32 -0.54
CA ARG A 154 -6.17 -14.00 0.82
C ARG A 154 -7.18 -15.01 1.35
N ALA A 155 -7.41 -15.03 2.65
CA ALA A 155 -8.53 -15.77 3.23
C ALA A 155 -9.85 -15.35 2.56
N ARG A 156 -10.73 -16.35 2.33
CA ARG A 156 -11.99 -16.18 1.59
C ARG A 156 -12.90 -15.12 2.22
N ILE A 157 -12.83 -14.96 3.55
CA ILE A 157 -13.58 -13.95 4.29
C ILE A 157 -13.25 -12.53 3.80
N TYR A 158 -11.97 -12.18 3.61
CA TYR A 158 -11.59 -10.85 3.14
C TYR A 158 -11.94 -10.64 1.66
N GLN A 159 -11.79 -11.67 0.83
CA GLN A 159 -12.19 -11.60 -0.58
C GLN A 159 -13.69 -11.33 -0.74
N THR A 160 -14.51 -11.87 0.17
CA THR A 160 -15.97 -11.74 0.15
C THR A 160 -16.43 -10.40 0.73
N LEU A 161 -15.90 -10.00 1.89
CA LEU A 161 -16.31 -8.77 2.57
C LEU A 161 -15.73 -7.51 1.94
N PHE A 162 -14.51 -7.61 1.40
CA PHE A 162 -13.74 -6.50 0.86
C PHE A 162 -13.16 -6.87 -0.51
N PRO A 163 -14.00 -7.05 -1.54
CA PRO A 163 -13.51 -7.30 -2.89
C PRO A 163 -12.58 -6.16 -3.32
N ASN A 164 -11.42 -6.50 -3.89
CA ASN A 164 -10.31 -5.59 -4.21
C ASN A 164 -9.61 -4.89 -3.03
N GLU A 165 -10.16 -4.98 -1.81
CA GLU A 165 -9.61 -4.56 -0.49
C GLU A 165 -9.18 -3.10 -0.35
N ARG A 166 -9.24 -2.35 -1.44
CA ARG A 166 -8.82 -0.97 -1.59
C ARG A 166 -10.02 -0.09 -1.75
N ASP A 167 -9.87 1.14 -1.30
CA ASP A 167 -10.89 2.16 -1.45
C ASP A 167 -10.28 3.54 -1.58
N ALA A 168 -11.03 4.44 -2.19
CA ALA A 168 -10.71 5.84 -2.18
C ALA A 168 -11.17 6.45 -0.85
N GLY A 169 -10.29 7.19 -0.18
CA GLY A 169 -10.60 7.79 1.10
C GLY A 169 -9.47 8.61 1.69
N ILE A 170 -9.67 8.97 2.96
CA ILE A 170 -8.70 9.66 3.80
C ILE A 170 -8.57 8.88 5.11
N MET A 171 -7.34 8.67 5.56
CA MET A 171 -7.01 7.93 6.76
C MET A 171 -5.98 8.67 7.58
N LEU A 172 -6.19 8.70 8.89
CA LEU A 172 -5.22 9.09 9.89
C LEU A 172 -4.62 7.85 10.53
N SER A 173 -3.31 7.74 10.52
CA SER A 173 -2.54 6.69 11.18
C SER A 173 -1.72 7.30 12.31
N VAL A 174 -1.71 6.63 13.46
CA VAL A 174 -0.88 6.96 14.61
C VAL A 174 0.01 5.77 14.89
N HIS A 175 1.30 5.93 14.65
CA HIS A 175 2.32 4.92 14.95
C HIS A 175 3.50 5.61 15.66
N PRO A 176 3.50 5.60 17.00
CA PRO A 176 4.57 6.22 17.77
C PRO A 176 5.88 5.50 17.48
N GLY A 177 6.86 6.22 16.91
CA GLY A 177 8.15 5.63 16.56
C GLY A 177 8.94 5.15 17.78
N SER A 178 10.10 4.53 17.52
CA SER A 178 10.97 3.94 18.56
C SER A 178 11.37 4.90 19.69
N HIS A 179 11.36 6.22 19.45
CA HIS A 179 11.68 7.25 20.45
C HIS A 179 10.67 7.36 21.60
N SER A 180 9.42 6.94 21.39
CA SER A 180 8.33 7.10 22.36
C SER A 180 8.17 5.91 23.32
N GLY A 181 8.85 4.78 23.08
CA GLY A 181 8.60 3.51 23.77
C GLY A 181 7.27 2.82 23.40
N LEU A 182 6.40 3.47 22.61
CA LEU A 182 5.10 2.95 22.14
C LEU A 182 5.14 2.38 20.71
N HIS A 183 6.31 1.95 20.23
CA HIS A 183 6.47 1.33 18.91
C HIS A 183 5.64 0.06 18.71
N TRP A 184 5.21 -0.57 19.82
CA TRP A 184 4.34 -1.73 19.83
C TRP A 184 2.88 -1.40 19.47
N PHE A 185 2.49 -0.14 19.39
CA PHE A 185 1.12 0.29 19.12
C PHE A 185 0.98 0.97 17.76
N LYS A 186 -0.09 0.64 17.04
CA LYS A 186 -0.53 1.38 15.85
C LYS A 186 -2.04 1.45 15.77
N ALA A 187 -2.55 2.66 15.49
CA ALA A 187 -3.96 2.92 15.25
C ALA A 187 -4.16 3.54 13.87
N ASP A 188 -5.13 3.05 13.13
CA ASP A 188 -5.54 3.56 11.82
C ASP A 188 -7.03 3.88 11.88
N ALA A 189 -7.45 5.05 11.43
CA ALA A 189 -8.86 5.43 11.33
C ALA A 189 -9.10 6.29 10.09
N GLY A 190 -10.13 5.99 9.31
CA GLY A 190 -10.39 6.71 8.08
C GLY A 190 -11.82 6.64 7.59
N PHE A 191 -12.13 7.53 6.65
CA PHE A 191 -13.38 7.58 5.91
C PHE A 191 -13.12 7.23 4.45
N PHE A 192 -13.96 6.37 3.91
CA PHE A 192 -13.83 5.78 2.58
C PHE A 192 -15.15 5.84 1.84
N ASN A 193 -15.12 5.73 0.51
CA ASN A 193 -16.35 5.70 -0.29
C ASN A 193 -17.15 4.40 -0.10
N GLY A 194 -16.53 3.30 0.34
CA GLY A 194 -17.22 2.02 0.56
C GLY A 194 -17.45 1.21 -0.72
N THR A 195 -17.30 1.83 -1.88
CA THR A 195 -17.49 1.28 -3.23
C THR A 195 -16.22 0.61 -3.79
N GLY A 196 -15.07 0.87 -3.17
CA GLY A 196 -13.79 0.28 -3.54
C GLY A 196 -13.07 1.04 -4.63
N ILE A 197 -12.76 0.38 -5.76
CA ILE A 197 -12.13 1.04 -6.92
C ILE A 197 -13.18 1.67 -7.85
N ALA A 198 -14.46 1.34 -7.67
CA ALA A 198 -15.54 1.92 -8.45
C ALA A 198 -15.76 3.40 -8.09
N ALA A 199 -16.30 4.17 -9.04
CA ALA A 199 -16.77 5.51 -8.74
C ALA A 199 -17.79 5.47 -7.61
N ASP A 200 -17.77 6.51 -6.78
CA ASP A 200 -18.74 6.63 -5.71
C ASP A 200 -20.14 6.80 -6.29
N PHE A 201 -21.10 6.07 -5.76
CA PHE A 201 -22.49 6.07 -6.23
C PHE A 201 -23.45 6.56 -5.14
N ASP A 202 -22.96 6.84 -3.93
CA ASP A 202 -23.78 7.38 -2.85
C ASP A 202 -23.03 8.46 -2.03
N SER A 203 -23.79 9.21 -1.22
CA SER A 203 -23.22 10.29 -0.39
C SER A 203 -22.79 9.80 1.00
N HIS A 204 -22.97 8.52 1.33
CA HIS A 204 -22.53 7.97 2.59
C HIS A 204 -21.03 7.69 2.53
N LYS A 205 -20.37 7.79 3.69
CA LYS A 205 -18.95 7.48 3.80
C LYS A 205 -18.80 6.39 4.85
N ASP A 206 -17.99 5.41 4.53
CA ASP A 206 -17.74 4.26 5.36
C ASP A 206 -16.56 4.57 6.28
N PHE A 207 -16.82 4.50 7.59
CA PHE A 207 -15.79 4.62 8.61
C PHE A 207 -15.14 3.26 8.84
N ILE A 208 -13.80 3.23 8.83
CA ILE A 208 -13.01 2.04 9.12
C ILE A 208 -11.93 2.40 10.12
N GLY A 209 -11.90 1.66 11.22
CA GLY A 209 -10.90 1.79 12.27
C GLY A 209 -10.20 0.47 12.54
N ARG A 210 -8.90 0.53 12.84
CA ARG A 210 -8.10 -0.60 13.26
C ARG A 210 -7.09 -0.21 14.33
N LEU A 211 -7.00 -1.07 15.34
CA LEU A 211 -5.97 -1.02 16.37
C LEU A 211 -5.10 -2.26 16.22
N SER A 212 -3.79 -2.10 16.34
CA SER A 212 -2.84 -3.20 16.28
C SER A 212 -1.76 -3.05 17.34
N PHE A 213 -1.41 -4.18 17.93
CA PHE A 213 -0.44 -4.31 19.00
C PHE A 213 0.59 -5.35 18.58
N THR A 214 1.83 -4.93 18.35
CA THR A 214 2.92 -5.80 17.90
C THR A 214 4.01 -5.86 18.94
N LYS A 215 4.31 -7.08 19.40
CA LYS A 215 5.44 -7.37 20.27
C LYS A 215 6.46 -8.17 19.49
N GLU A 216 7.66 -7.65 19.37
CA GLU A 216 8.80 -8.36 18.76
C GLU A 216 9.68 -8.95 19.86
N ASN A 217 10.19 -10.16 19.64
CA ASN A 217 11.05 -10.87 20.58
C ASN A 217 12.34 -11.34 19.88
N ALA A 218 13.45 -11.35 20.63
CA ALA A 218 14.72 -11.91 20.16
C ALA A 218 14.76 -13.42 20.44
N GLY A 219 14.19 -14.23 19.54
CA GLY A 219 14.17 -15.69 19.67
C GLY A 219 13.54 -16.39 18.46
N ALA A 220 13.36 -17.71 18.56
CA ALA A 220 12.66 -18.52 17.55
C ALA A 220 11.21 -18.04 17.36
N PHE A 221 10.55 -17.61 18.43
CA PHE A 221 9.34 -16.82 18.35
C PHE A 221 9.74 -15.34 18.20
N SER A 222 9.62 -14.80 17.00
CA SER A 222 10.13 -13.46 16.66
C SER A 222 9.10 -12.36 16.84
N GLY A 223 7.80 -12.68 16.86
CA GLY A 223 6.80 -11.66 17.13
C GLY A 223 5.37 -12.16 17.27
N LEU A 224 4.56 -11.32 17.92
CA LEU A 224 3.12 -11.48 18.07
C LEU A 224 2.44 -10.15 17.70
N THR A 225 1.50 -10.19 16.79
CA THR A 225 0.63 -9.05 16.47
C THR A 225 -0.81 -9.41 16.75
N LEU A 226 -1.47 -8.62 17.59
CA LEU A 226 -2.92 -8.67 17.81
C LEU A 226 -3.58 -7.46 17.16
N GLY A 227 -4.75 -7.66 16.56
CA GLY A 227 -5.47 -6.62 15.85
C GLY A 227 -6.96 -6.66 16.14
N PHE A 228 -7.55 -5.47 16.29
CA PHE A 228 -8.98 -5.24 16.36
C PHE A 228 -9.37 -4.31 15.23
N SER A 229 -10.49 -4.57 14.57
CA SER A 229 -10.96 -3.73 13.46
C SER A 229 -12.46 -3.55 13.52
N TYR A 230 -12.90 -2.36 13.13
CA TYR A 230 -14.29 -1.98 13.07
C TYR A 230 -14.59 -1.34 11.73
N TYR A 231 -15.71 -1.74 11.15
CA TYR A 231 -16.23 -1.21 9.91
C TYR A 231 -17.65 -0.73 10.15
N HIS A 232 -17.94 0.50 9.75
CA HIS A 232 -19.28 1.04 9.77
C HIS A 232 -19.55 1.79 8.47
N GLY A 233 -20.56 1.34 7.74
CA GLY A 233 -20.88 1.91 6.46
C GLY A 233 -22.31 1.66 6.02
N PHE A 234 -22.60 2.17 4.84
CA PHE A 234 -23.88 1.99 4.18
C PHE A 234 -23.66 1.48 2.76
N TRP A 235 -24.69 0.84 2.21
CA TRP A 235 -24.68 0.40 0.82
C TRP A 235 -26.01 0.75 0.20
N GLN A 236 -26.01 1.67 -0.75
CA GLN A 236 -27.21 2.02 -1.50
C GLN A 236 -27.57 0.92 -2.50
N SER A 237 -28.81 0.42 -2.41
CA SER A 237 -29.34 -0.56 -3.36
C SER A 237 -29.54 0.11 -4.73
N GLY A 238 -28.90 -0.43 -5.78
CA GLY A 238 -29.10 0.02 -7.16
C GLY A 238 -30.46 -0.35 -7.75
N THR A 239 -31.28 -1.12 -7.03
CA THR A 239 -32.67 -1.43 -7.40
C THR A 239 -33.62 -0.77 -6.41
N GLY A 240 -34.64 -0.06 -6.90
CA GLY A 240 -35.71 0.55 -6.08
C GLY A 240 -36.67 -0.47 -5.44
N LYS A 241 -36.19 -1.71 -5.24
CA LYS A 241 -36.85 -2.81 -4.54
C LYS A 241 -35.96 -3.17 -3.36
N TYR A 242 -36.52 -3.10 -2.17
CA TYR A 242 -35.85 -3.46 -0.93
C TYR A 242 -36.73 -4.47 -0.18
N TYR A 243 -36.11 -5.49 0.39
CA TYR A 243 -36.82 -6.64 0.97
C TYR A 243 -36.40 -6.79 2.44
N LYS A 244 -37.21 -6.31 3.39
CA LYS A 244 -37.00 -6.46 4.85
C LYS A 244 -37.77 -7.62 5.43
N SER A 245 -38.89 -8.02 4.84
CA SER A 245 -39.80 -8.99 5.46
C SER A 245 -40.32 -10.06 4.51
N LEU A 246 -40.52 -11.26 5.07
CA LEU A 246 -41.27 -12.34 4.43
C LEU A 246 -42.75 -12.06 4.63
N ALA A 247 -43.45 -11.66 3.57
CA ALA A 247 -44.89 -11.53 3.61
C ALA A 247 -45.54 -12.90 3.38
N LYS A 248 -46.63 -13.17 4.10
CA LYS A 248 -47.42 -14.39 3.88
C LYS A 248 -48.44 -14.09 2.79
N THR A 249 -48.33 -14.79 1.66
CA THR A 249 -49.35 -14.78 0.61
C THR A 249 -50.64 -15.41 1.14
N ASN A 250 -51.77 -15.11 0.49
CA ASN A 250 -53.07 -15.69 0.83
C ASN A 250 -53.06 -17.24 0.80
N ASP A 251 -52.17 -17.83 0.00
CA ASP A 251 -51.96 -19.27 -0.12
C ASP A 251 -51.04 -19.85 0.97
N GLY A 252 -50.62 -19.04 1.93
CA GLY A 252 -49.82 -19.47 3.08
C GLY A 252 -48.31 -19.48 2.87
N PHE A 253 -47.82 -19.23 1.65
CA PHE A 253 -46.39 -19.18 1.34
C PHE A 253 -45.74 -17.87 1.81
N ARG A 254 -44.53 -17.97 2.38
CA ARG A 254 -43.72 -16.82 2.76
C ARG A 254 -42.85 -16.39 1.58
N VAL A 255 -43.08 -15.19 1.06
CA VAL A 255 -42.34 -14.63 -0.08
C VAL A 255 -41.75 -13.27 0.30
N PHE A 256 -40.59 -12.93 -0.28
CA PHE A 256 -40.02 -11.60 -0.14
C PHE A 256 -40.80 -10.63 -1.05
N LEU A 257 -41.66 -9.81 -0.45
CA LEU A 257 -42.29 -8.70 -1.18
C LEU A 257 -41.41 -7.45 -1.08
N PRO A 258 -41.31 -6.64 -2.14
CA PRO A 258 -40.58 -5.38 -2.08
C PRO A 258 -41.34 -4.40 -1.16
N ASP A 259 -40.68 -3.94 -0.09
CA ASP A 259 -41.25 -3.02 0.91
C ASP A 259 -41.30 -1.55 0.42
N SER A 260 -40.67 -1.26 -0.72
CA SER A 260 -40.74 0.05 -1.38
C SER A 260 -40.72 -0.14 -2.89
N THR A 261 -41.44 0.72 -3.59
CA THR A 261 -41.38 0.88 -5.04
C THR A 261 -40.99 2.33 -5.32
N GLY A 262 -39.75 2.56 -5.76
CA GLY A 262 -39.33 3.86 -6.30
C GLY A 262 -38.12 4.53 -5.61
N ASP A 263 -37.90 4.31 -4.31
CA ASP A 263 -36.80 4.98 -3.59
C ASP A 263 -35.56 4.10 -3.44
N LEU A 264 -34.38 4.71 -3.60
CA LEU A 264 -33.10 4.04 -3.37
C LEU A 264 -32.83 3.93 -1.87
N HIS A 265 -32.96 2.71 -1.32
CA HIS A 265 -32.70 2.44 0.10
C HIS A 265 -31.23 2.15 0.37
N SER A 266 -30.70 2.70 1.47
CA SER A 266 -29.35 2.41 1.96
C SER A 266 -29.40 1.38 3.09
N ALA A 267 -28.76 0.22 2.89
CA ALA A 267 -28.65 -0.82 3.90
C ALA A 267 -27.38 -0.62 4.75
N ARG A 268 -27.49 -0.82 6.07
CA ARG A 268 -26.34 -0.71 6.97
C ARG A 268 -25.40 -1.90 6.81
N ARG A 269 -24.10 -1.64 6.67
CA ARG A 269 -23.02 -2.62 6.64
C ARG A 269 -22.09 -2.38 7.83
N SER A 270 -21.99 -3.33 8.74
CA SER A 270 -21.13 -3.20 9.92
C SER A 270 -20.41 -4.50 10.23
N TYR A 271 -19.10 -4.42 10.44
CA TYR A 271 -18.24 -5.57 10.72
C TYR A 271 -17.34 -5.29 11.92
N TYR A 272 -17.15 -6.34 12.74
CA TYR A 272 -16.21 -6.34 13.85
C TYR A 272 -15.22 -7.47 13.59
N GLY A 273 -13.93 -7.16 13.68
CA GLY A 273 -12.85 -8.09 13.42
C GLY A 273 -11.90 -8.18 14.61
N ILE A 274 -11.51 -9.40 14.94
CA ILE A 274 -10.36 -9.69 15.81
C ILE A 274 -9.42 -10.61 15.04
N ASN A 275 -8.13 -10.35 15.12
CA ASN A 275 -7.13 -11.15 14.43
C ASN A 275 -5.83 -11.22 15.22
N GLY A 276 -5.09 -12.30 15.03
CA GLY A 276 -3.76 -12.52 15.58
C GLY A 276 -2.81 -12.96 14.47
N GLN A 277 -1.53 -12.62 14.61
CA GLN A 277 -0.46 -13.11 13.76
C GLN A 277 0.76 -13.41 14.62
N VAL A 278 1.40 -14.53 14.35
CA VAL A 278 2.62 -15.00 14.99
C VAL A 278 3.73 -15.06 13.95
N SER A 279 4.91 -14.59 14.33
CA SER A 279 6.12 -14.70 13.52
C SER A 279 7.08 -15.68 14.17
N VAL A 280 7.53 -16.68 13.40
CA VAL A 280 8.51 -17.68 13.83
C VAL A 280 9.73 -17.64 12.92
N LYS A 281 10.91 -17.51 13.51
CA LYS A 281 12.20 -17.61 12.83
C LYS A 281 12.73 -19.04 12.87
N THR A 282 13.00 -19.58 11.69
CA THR A 282 13.65 -20.88 11.49
C THR A 282 14.92 -20.70 10.66
N ALA A 283 15.72 -21.75 10.51
CA ALA A 283 16.91 -21.72 9.65
C ALA A 283 16.59 -21.45 8.17
N LEU A 284 15.36 -21.74 7.71
CA LEU A 284 14.90 -21.53 6.34
C LEU A 284 14.36 -20.11 6.09
N GLY A 285 14.13 -19.34 7.15
CA GLY A 285 13.57 -17.99 7.06
C GLY A 285 12.57 -17.68 8.17
N THR A 286 11.90 -16.55 8.03
CA THR A 286 10.83 -16.12 8.93
C THR A 286 9.48 -16.48 8.33
N THR A 287 8.66 -17.22 9.08
CA THR A 287 7.30 -17.61 8.69
C THR A 287 6.29 -16.78 9.49
N LEU A 288 5.24 -16.33 8.82
CA LEU A 288 4.13 -15.58 9.41
C LEU A 288 2.86 -16.44 9.42
N VAL A 289 2.33 -16.74 10.61
CA VAL A 289 1.11 -17.55 10.82
C VAL A 289 -0.02 -16.67 11.37
#